data_AF-A0AA35T849-F1
#
_entry.id   AF-A0AA35T849-F1
#
_cell.length_a   1.000
_cell.length_b   1.000
_cell.length_c   1.000
_cell.angle_alpha   90.00
_cell.angle_beta   90.00
_cell.angle_gamma   90.00
#
_symmetry.space_group_name_H-M   'P 1'
#
loop_
_entity.id
_entity.type
_entity.pdbx_description
1 polymer ?
#
loop_
_entity_poly.entity_id
_entity_poly.type
_entity_poly.pdbx_seq_one_letter_code
_entity_poly.pdbx_strand_id
1 'polypeptide(L)'
;MMNTAELNPNLIAAPHEVGLSAKRLTCISTTSQKFIDEERLAGSVTVVARRGKVAHFEASGMMNVEASKPMQRDTIFPIYSMTKPIAAAAVMMLCEEGKLQLDAPASTYLPELGELKVAADAEGESLTLVEADRDMTVRDLMRPHRRTARGALEGKQLMKSESVELMTRNHLPEYLIPLDKKPDERYAGLGFGLGVSVRVQQTGWVPASQVGEYGWIGGASTEFWISPRDELVAITLAQHIPFSELSERVKPLAYAAILKE
;
A
#
# COMPACT_ATOMS: atom_id res chain seq x y z
N MET A 1 18.71 23.01 9.37
CA MET A 1 18.29 21.96 8.43
C MET A 1 18.71 20.64 9.05
N MET A 2 17.77 19.80 9.50
CA MET A 2 18.13 18.45 9.95
C MET A 2 18.58 17.66 8.73
N ASN A 3 19.74 16.99 8.83
CA ASN A 3 20.20 16.05 7.83
C ASN A 3 19.32 14.79 7.96
N THR A 4 18.18 14.76 7.26
CA THR A 4 17.14 13.71 7.37
C THR A 4 17.47 12.44 6.57
N ALA A 5 18.69 12.33 6.02
CA ALA A 5 19.06 11.29 5.06
C ALA A 5 19.38 9.92 5.70
N GLU A 6 19.60 9.86 7.01
CA GLU A 6 19.91 8.60 7.69
C GLU A 6 18.67 8.10 8.46
N LEU A 7 18.20 6.90 8.08
CA LEU A 7 17.26 6.16 8.91
C LEU A 7 17.84 6.04 10.32
N ASN A 8 16.98 6.16 11.33
CA ASN A 8 17.34 5.87 12.71
C ASN A 8 18.09 4.52 12.76
N PRO A 9 19.36 4.47 13.23
CA PRO A 9 20.14 3.24 13.24
C PRO A 9 19.46 2.10 13.98
N ASN A 10 18.61 2.42 14.97
CA ASN A 10 17.81 1.43 15.70
C ASN A 10 16.69 0.81 14.83
N LEU A 11 16.42 1.30 13.63
CA LEU A 11 15.48 0.71 12.69
C LEU A 11 16.18 -0.14 11.63
N ILE A 12 17.52 -0.19 11.60
CA ILE A 12 18.27 -0.98 10.63
C ILE A 12 18.77 -2.26 11.30
N ALA A 13 18.79 -3.36 10.55
CA ALA A 13 19.43 -4.61 10.95
C ALA A 13 20.07 -5.29 9.74
N ALA A 14 21.08 -6.12 9.96
CA ALA A 14 21.61 -6.96 8.91
C ALA A 14 20.53 -8.00 8.50
N PRO A 15 20.44 -8.39 7.21
CA PRO A 15 19.39 -9.30 6.75
C PRO A 15 19.24 -10.57 7.58
N HIS A 16 20.34 -11.20 7.96
CA HIS A 16 20.32 -12.46 8.71
C HIS A 16 19.74 -12.30 10.14
N GLU A 17 19.88 -11.13 10.77
CA GLU A 17 19.35 -10.84 12.11
C GLU A 17 17.82 -10.83 12.12
N VAL A 18 17.20 -10.57 10.97
CA VAL A 18 15.74 -10.61 10.78
C VAL A 18 15.29 -11.80 9.93
N GLY A 19 16.15 -12.81 9.77
CA GLY A 19 15.84 -14.04 9.04
C GLY A 19 15.66 -13.85 7.53
N LEU A 20 16.39 -12.91 6.93
CA LEU A 20 16.45 -12.67 5.49
C LEU A 20 17.84 -13.03 4.93
N SER A 21 17.87 -13.52 3.70
CA SER A 21 19.09 -13.79 2.95
C SER A 21 19.59 -12.54 2.25
N ALA A 22 20.74 -12.01 2.68
CA ALA A 22 21.40 -10.87 2.01
C ALA A 22 21.61 -11.14 0.50
N LYS A 23 22.08 -12.34 0.15
CA LYS A 23 22.29 -12.77 -1.24
C LYS A 23 21.00 -12.77 -2.08
N ARG A 24 19.84 -13.06 -1.48
CA ARG A 24 18.56 -13.03 -2.21
C ARG A 24 18.01 -11.60 -2.29
N LEU A 25 18.25 -10.76 -1.29
CA LEU A 25 17.89 -9.35 -1.34
C LEU A 25 18.62 -8.61 -2.46
N THR A 26 19.88 -8.95 -2.77
CA THR A 26 20.59 -8.34 -3.92
C THR A 26 19.90 -8.60 -5.26
N CYS A 27 19.05 -9.62 -5.38
CA CYS A 27 18.25 -9.83 -6.60
C CYS A 27 17.25 -8.70 -6.84
N ILE A 28 16.79 -8.00 -5.78
CA ILE A 28 15.96 -6.79 -5.92
C ILE A 28 16.78 -5.70 -6.60
N SER A 29 17.98 -5.44 -6.11
CA SER A 29 18.95 -4.48 -6.67
C SER A 29 19.24 -4.76 -8.14
N THR A 30 19.59 -6.02 -8.45
CA THR A 30 19.87 -6.45 -9.82
C THR A 30 18.67 -6.26 -10.74
N THR A 31 17.46 -6.54 -10.24
CA THR A 31 16.23 -6.36 -11.02
C THR A 31 15.93 -4.88 -11.25
N SER A 32 16.06 -4.03 -10.22
CA SER A 32 15.93 -2.58 -10.37
C SER A 32 16.90 -2.04 -11.40
N GLN A 33 18.18 -2.42 -11.33
CA GLN A 33 19.19 -1.99 -12.29
C GLN A 33 18.86 -2.46 -13.71
N LYS A 34 18.42 -3.72 -13.88
CA LYS A 34 17.99 -4.23 -15.18
C LYS A 34 16.86 -3.39 -15.80
N PHE A 35 15.87 -2.98 -15.01
CA PHE A 35 14.79 -2.11 -15.52
C PHE A 35 15.30 -0.72 -15.93
N ILE A 36 16.35 -0.23 -15.28
CA ILE A 36 16.99 1.04 -15.63
C ILE A 36 17.82 0.89 -16.91
N ASP A 37 18.62 -0.17 -17.02
CA ASP A 37 19.45 -0.47 -18.19
C ASP A 37 18.60 -0.73 -19.44
N GLU A 38 17.40 -1.30 -19.27
CA GLU A 38 16.40 -1.49 -20.34
C GLU A 38 15.59 -0.22 -20.65
N GLU A 39 15.93 0.93 -20.06
CA GLU A 39 15.23 2.22 -20.20
C GLU A 39 13.74 2.18 -19.81
N ARG A 40 13.35 1.18 -19.00
CA ARG A 40 11.97 1.01 -18.51
C ARG A 40 11.66 1.86 -17.29
N LEU A 41 12.70 2.32 -16.59
CA LEU A 41 12.62 3.21 -15.43
C LEU A 41 13.81 4.16 -15.41
N ALA A 42 13.59 5.43 -15.08
CA ALA A 42 14.69 6.36 -14.82
C ALA A 42 15.47 5.99 -13.55
N GLY A 43 14.75 5.53 -12.52
CA GLY A 43 15.30 5.13 -11.24
C GLY A 43 14.23 4.61 -10.29
N SER A 44 14.67 4.04 -9.17
CA SER A 44 13.78 3.54 -8.12
C SER A 44 14.42 3.61 -6.74
N VAL A 45 13.58 3.58 -5.71
CA VAL A 45 13.97 3.32 -4.32
C VAL A 45 13.19 2.11 -3.82
N THR A 46 13.87 1.12 -3.25
CA THR A 46 13.26 -0.10 -2.71
C THR A 46 13.63 -0.28 -1.25
N VAL A 47 12.65 -0.71 -0.44
CA VAL A 47 12.81 -0.99 0.98
C VAL A 47 12.22 -2.37 1.27
N VAL A 48 12.96 -3.20 2.02
CA VAL A 48 12.43 -4.41 2.66
C VAL A 48 12.77 -4.37 4.14
N ALA A 49 11.74 -4.49 4.97
CA ALA A 49 11.87 -4.58 6.42
C ALA A 49 11.20 -5.86 6.92
N ARG A 50 11.81 -6.51 7.90
CA ARG A 50 11.23 -7.69 8.55
C ARG A 50 11.43 -7.60 10.07
N ARG A 51 10.48 -8.09 10.87
CA ARG A 51 10.55 -8.06 12.35
C ARG A 51 10.83 -6.63 12.89
N GLY A 52 10.21 -5.63 12.25
CA GLY A 52 10.34 -4.23 12.62
C GLY A 52 11.68 -3.55 12.27
N LYS A 53 12.58 -4.20 11.50
CA LYS A 53 13.84 -3.59 11.07
C LYS A 53 13.99 -3.62 9.56
N VAL A 54 14.51 -2.52 9.01
CA VAL A 54 14.91 -2.37 7.61
C VAL A 54 16.19 -3.17 7.37
N ALA A 55 16.12 -4.11 6.44
CA ALA A 55 17.23 -4.98 6.04
C ALA A 55 17.71 -4.72 4.61
N HIS A 56 16.87 -4.06 3.80
CA HIS A 56 17.19 -3.61 2.45
C HIS A 56 16.69 -2.18 2.30
N PHE A 57 17.55 -1.26 1.85
CA PHE A 57 17.16 0.11 1.51
C PHE A 57 18.10 0.62 0.42
N GLU A 58 17.63 0.65 -0.81
CA GLU A 58 18.48 0.98 -1.96
C GLU A 58 17.83 1.98 -2.89
N ALA A 59 18.69 2.85 -3.44
CA ALA A 59 18.38 3.81 -4.48
C ALA A 59 19.17 3.42 -5.73
N SER A 60 18.50 3.40 -6.89
CA SER A 60 19.09 2.99 -8.16
C SER A 60 18.65 3.95 -9.27
N GLY A 61 19.54 4.19 -10.24
CA GLY A 61 19.28 5.05 -11.40
C GLY A 61 19.34 6.54 -11.08
N MET A 62 18.55 7.33 -11.80
CA MET A 62 18.54 8.79 -11.74
C MET A 62 17.23 9.32 -11.16
N MET A 63 17.31 10.29 -10.26
CA MET A 63 16.13 11.08 -9.86
C MET A 63 15.78 12.19 -10.86
N ASN A 64 16.75 12.60 -11.68
CA ASN A 64 16.55 13.49 -12.81
C ASN A 64 17.52 13.12 -13.94
N VAL A 65 16.99 12.60 -15.05
CA VAL A 65 17.78 12.14 -16.20
C VAL A 65 18.44 13.30 -16.93
N GLU A 66 17.69 14.38 -17.21
CA GLU A 66 18.19 15.56 -17.94
C GLU A 66 19.35 16.25 -17.22
N ALA A 67 19.24 16.36 -15.89
CA ALA A 67 20.28 16.94 -15.04
C ALA A 67 21.36 15.93 -14.63
N SER A 68 21.31 14.69 -15.11
CA SER A 68 22.21 13.59 -14.70
C SER A 68 22.34 13.44 -13.19
N LYS A 69 21.22 13.63 -12.47
CA LYS A 69 21.20 13.62 -11.01
C LYS A 69 20.89 12.19 -10.51
N PRO A 70 21.81 11.56 -9.76
CA PRO A 70 21.62 10.20 -9.26
C PRO A 70 20.48 10.12 -8.26
N MET A 71 19.79 8.98 -8.24
CA MET A 71 18.75 8.67 -7.27
C MET A 71 19.34 8.61 -5.86
N GLN A 72 18.66 9.23 -4.90
CA GLN A 72 19.03 9.20 -3.49
C GLN A 72 17.94 8.54 -2.65
N ARG A 73 18.32 7.97 -1.51
CA ARG A 73 17.40 7.30 -0.57
C ARG A 73 16.33 8.24 0.00
N ASP A 74 16.63 9.53 0.10
CA ASP A 74 15.75 10.60 0.57
C ASP A 74 15.06 11.36 -0.58
N THR A 75 15.12 10.83 -1.81
CA THR A 75 14.40 11.41 -2.95
C THR A 75 12.90 11.47 -2.65
N ILE A 76 12.29 12.62 -2.90
CA ILE A 76 10.86 12.82 -2.72
C ILE A 76 10.11 12.30 -3.95
N PHE A 77 9.19 11.37 -3.74
CA PHE A 77 8.33 10.81 -4.77
C PHE A 77 6.91 11.34 -4.63
N PRO A 78 6.26 11.77 -5.73
CA PRO A 78 4.80 11.80 -5.80
C PRO A 78 4.21 10.39 -5.60
N ILE A 79 3.88 10.03 -4.37
CA ILE A 79 3.38 8.67 -4.05
C ILE A 79 1.91 8.46 -4.51
N TYR A 80 1.32 9.49 -5.14
CA TYR A 80 -0.05 9.57 -5.63
C TYR A 80 -1.03 9.11 -4.58
N SER A 81 -1.85 8.12 -4.92
CA SER A 81 -2.85 7.72 -3.97
C SER A 81 -2.18 7.19 -2.66
N MET A 82 -0.85 6.89 -2.50
CA MET A 82 -0.23 6.24 -1.30
C MET A 82 -0.28 7.13 -0.08
N THR A 83 -0.90 8.29 -0.26
CA THR A 83 -1.47 9.21 0.70
C THR A 83 -2.72 8.70 1.41
N LYS A 84 -3.63 7.98 0.72
CA LYS A 84 -4.86 7.47 1.33
C LYS A 84 -4.55 6.69 2.63
N PRO A 85 -3.50 5.82 2.73
CA PRO A 85 -2.96 5.25 3.97
C PRO A 85 -2.97 6.14 5.17
N ILE A 86 -2.44 7.32 4.92
CA ILE A 86 -2.20 8.34 5.90
C ILE A 86 -3.52 9.03 6.22
N ALA A 87 -4.36 9.28 5.21
CA ALA A 87 -5.68 9.90 5.40
C ALA A 87 -6.62 9.04 6.25
N ALA A 88 -6.78 7.75 5.96
CA ALA A 88 -7.67 6.91 6.78
C ALA A 88 -7.13 6.72 8.19
N ALA A 89 -5.80 6.69 8.36
CA ALA A 89 -5.23 6.66 9.69
C ALA A 89 -5.61 7.92 10.50
N ALA A 90 -5.53 9.10 9.89
CA ALA A 90 -5.99 10.34 10.51
C ALA A 90 -7.48 10.30 10.86
N VAL A 91 -8.34 9.75 9.99
CA VAL A 91 -9.77 9.56 10.28
C VAL A 91 -9.97 8.61 11.46
N MET A 92 -9.25 7.49 11.52
CA MET A 92 -9.34 6.55 12.63
C MET A 92 -8.86 7.15 13.95
N MET A 93 -7.86 8.03 13.95
CA MET A 93 -7.47 8.79 15.14
C MET A 93 -8.61 9.69 15.63
N LEU A 94 -9.31 10.38 14.72
CA LEU A 94 -10.50 11.17 15.06
C LEU A 94 -11.65 10.29 15.61
N CYS A 95 -11.79 9.06 15.10
CA CYS A 95 -12.73 8.08 15.64
C CYS A 95 -12.38 7.69 17.09
N GLU A 96 -11.09 7.42 17.36
CA GLU A 96 -10.63 7.08 18.71
C GLU A 96 -10.81 8.23 19.71
N GLU A 97 -10.69 9.46 19.24
CA GLU A 97 -10.95 10.68 20.01
C GLU A 97 -12.45 10.99 20.18
N GLY A 98 -13.35 10.18 19.59
CA GLY A 98 -14.80 10.37 19.65
C GLY A 98 -15.31 11.57 18.83
N LYS A 99 -14.45 12.18 18.01
CA LYS A 99 -14.79 13.34 17.15
C LYS A 99 -15.50 12.92 15.87
N LEU A 100 -15.33 11.65 15.48
CA LEU A 100 -15.96 11.07 14.31
C LEU A 100 -16.50 9.67 14.65
N GLN A 101 -17.58 9.26 14.00
CA GLN A 101 -18.15 7.92 14.15
C GLN A 101 -18.25 7.25 12.79
N LEU A 102 -17.67 6.06 12.66
CA LEU A 102 -17.64 5.31 11.40
C LEU A 102 -19.03 5.01 10.86
N ASP A 103 -19.95 4.63 11.74
CA ASP A 103 -21.29 4.18 11.36
C ASP A 103 -22.32 5.32 11.35
N ALA A 104 -21.91 6.55 11.67
CA ALA A 104 -22.77 7.72 11.52
C ALA A 104 -22.93 8.08 10.03
N PRO A 105 -24.11 8.60 9.63
CA PRO A 105 -24.30 9.20 8.31
C PRO A 105 -23.24 10.28 8.06
N ALA A 106 -22.59 10.24 6.90
CA ALA A 106 -21.58 11.21 6.51
C ALA A 106 -22.15 12.64 6.46
N SER A 107 -23.45 12.77 6.17
CA SER A 107 -24.24 14.00 6.25
C SER A 107 -24.28 14.64 7.64
N THR A 108 -23.99 13.87 8.71
CA THR A 108 -23.81 14.40 10.07
C THR A 108 -22.65 15.40 10.13
N TYR A 109 -21.61 15.17 9.34
CA TYR A 109 -20.38 15.98 9.32
C TYR A 109 -20.28 16.87 8.08
N LEU A 110 -20.87 16.45 6.97
CA LEU A 110 -20.90 17.20 5.71
C LEU A 110 -22.28 17.07 5.05
N PRO A 111 -23.24 17.96 5.37
CA PRO A 111 -24.64 17.86 4.95
C PRO A 111 -24.86 17.64 3.45
N GLU A 112 -23.97 18.21 2.62
CA GLU A 112 -24.00 18.11 1.16
C GLU A 112 -23.89 16.66 0.65
N LEU A 113 -23.36 15.73 1.47
CA LEU A 113 -23.32 14.31 1.13
C LEU A 113 -24.67 13.60 1.27
N GLY A 114 -25.66 14.20 1.94
CA GLY A 114 -26.98 13.63 2.14
C GLY A 114 -27.88 13.69 0.91
N GLU A 115 -27.54 14.51 -0.08
CA GLU A 115 -28.32 14.70 -1.31
C GLU A 115 -27.72 13.95 -2.52
N LEU A 116 -26.68 13.13 -2.29
CA LEU A 116 -25.99 12.42 -3.35
C LEU A 116 -26.80 11.26 -3.89
N LYS A 117 -26.92 11.22 -5.22
CA LYS A 117 -27.48 10.10 -5.98
C LYS A 117 -26.39 9.09 -6.34
N VAL A 118 -26.79 7.84 -6.54
CA VAL A 118 -25.90 6.75 -6.96
C VAL A 118 -26.18 6.36 -8.40
N ALA A 119 -25.17 5.85 -9.11
CA ALA A 119 -25.35 5.34 -10.46
C ALA A 119 -26.10 4.00 -10.42
N ALA A 120 -27.21 3.91 -11.15
CA ALA A 120 -27.98 2.66 -11.35
C ALA A 120 -27.28 1.73 -12.35
N ASP A 121 -26.54 2.28 -13.31
CA ASP A 121 -25.69 1.57 -14.25
C ASP A 121 -24.31 2.24 -14.38
N ALA A 122 -23.26 1.42 -14.30
CA ALA A 122 -21.87 1.87 -14.50
C ALA A 122 -21.28 1.37 -15.84
N GLU A 123 -22.09 0.69 -16.66
CA GLU A 123 -21.64 -0.03 -17.86
C GLU A 123 -22.09 0.66 -19.19
N GLY A 124 -22.65 1.88 -19.16
CA GLY A 124 -23.10 2.63 -20.36
C GLY A 124 -22.47 4.02 -20.52
N GLU A 125 -22.63 4.64 -21.71
CA GLU A 125 -22.16 6.02 -22.00
C GLU A 125 -22.95 7.12 -21.25
N SER A 126 -24.10 6.74 -20.67
CA SER A 126 -25.00 7.60 -19.90
C SER A 126 -25.06 7.09 -18.46
N LEU A 127 -24.65 7.91 -17.49
CA LEU A 127 -24.78 7.61 -16.06
C LEU A 127 -26.23 7.90 -15.61
N THR A 128 -27.03 6.85 -15.41
CA THR A 128 -28.37 7.00 -14.83
C THR A 128 -28.24 7.13 -13.32
N LEU A 129 -28.64 8.27 -12.74
CA LEU A 129 -28.57 8.52 -11.30
C LEU A 129 -29.92 8.23 -10.62
N VAL A 130 -29.88 7.45 -9.54
CA VAL A 130 -31.03 7.11 -8.69
C VAL A 130 -30.76 7.50 -7.24
N GLU A 131 -31.81 7.62 -6.44
CA GLU A 131 -31.66 7.84 -5.00
C GLU A 131 -30.91 6.67 -4.35
N ALA A 132 -30.08 6.96 -3.35
CA ALA A 132 -29.43 5.92 -2.58
C ALA A 132 -30.43 5.23 -1.65
N ASP A 133 -30.40 3.90 -1.58
CA ASP A 133 -31.30 3.12 -0.70
C ASP A 133 -31.07 3.36 0.80
N ARG A 134 -29.92 3.93 1.17
CA ARG A 134 -29.57 4.35 2.53
C ARG A 134 -28.55 5.48 2.50
N ASP A 135 -28.47 6.21 3.61
CA ASP A 135 -27.41 7.20 3.81
C ASP A 135 -26.02 6.55 3.75
N MET A 136 -25.11 7.25 3.07
CA MET A 136 -23.68 6.94 3.10
C MET A 136 -23.12 7.25 4.49
N THR A 137 -22.41 6.31 5.08
CA THR A 137 -21.73 6.44 6.37
C THR A 137 -20.27 6.90 6.21
N VAL A 138 -19.61 7.34 7.27
CA VAL A 138 -18.17 7.62 7.19
C VAL A 138 -17.36 6.35 6.84
N ARG A 139 -17.79 5.19 7.30
CA ARG A 139 -17.22 3.90 6.92
C ARG A 139 -17.28 3.66 5.41
N ASP A 140 -18.37 4.06 4.76
CA ASP A 140 -18.51 3.96 3.30
C ASP A 140 -17.47 4.79 2.55
N LEU A 141 -17.19 6.02 3.03
CA LEU A 141 -16.13 6.87 2.47
C LEU A 141 -14.73 6.29 2.69
N MET A 142 -14.55 5.58 3.80
CA MET A 142 -13.29 4.90 4.11
C MET A 142 -13.15 3.58 3.35
N ARG A 143 -14.22 2.96 2.88
CA ARG A 143 -14.12 1.78 2.03
C ARG A 143 -13.47 2.21 0.70
N PRO A 144 -12.30 1.66 0.38
CA PRO A 144 -11.52 2.14 -0.73
C PRO A 144 -12.21 1.81 -2.05
N HIS A 145 -12.48 2.84 -2.85
CA HIS A 145 -11.81 2.88 -4.14
C HIS A 145 -10.35 3.24 -3.87
N ARG A 146 -9.56 2.23 -3.57
CA ARG A 146 -8.15 2.28 -3.16
C ARG A 146 -7.78 2.71 -1.69
N ARG A 147 -7.00 1.91 -0.90
CA ARG A 147 -5.86 2.19 0.11
C ARG A 147 -5.98 2.35 1.63
N THR A 148 -5.00 1.81 2.45
CA THR A 148 -4.45 2.11 3.89
C THR A 148 -3.92 1.04 4.91
N ALA A 149 -2.80 1.35 5.60
CA ALA A 149 -2.01 0.47 6.50
C ALA A 149 -1.84 0.95 7.96
N ARG A 150 -1.10 0.17 8.80
CA ARG A 150 -1.05 0.17 10.28
C ARG A 150 -0.19 1.24 10.97
N GLY A 151 -0.51 1.52 12.25
CA GLY A 151 0.06 2.60 13.08
C GLY A 151 0.91 2.17 14.29
N ALA A 152 2.17 2.62 14.29
CA ALA A 152 3.02 2.98 15.44
C ALA A 152 4.30 3.66 14.90
N LEU A 153 4.79 4.71 15.57
CA LEU A 153 6.03 5.43 15.19
C LEU A 153 6.86 5.75 16.44
N GLU A 154 8.13 5.34 16.47
CA GLU A 154 9.11 5.71 17.51
C GLU A 154 8.68 5.41 18.97
N GLY A 155 8.04 4.26 19.20
CA GLY A 155 7.58 3.85 20.54
C GLY A 155 6.35 4.61 21.04
N LYS A 156 5.82 5.57 20.26
CA LYS A 156 4.52 6.19 20.50
C LYS A 156 3.46 5.43 19.72
N GLN A 157 2.48 4.91 20.46
CA GLN A 157 1.29 4.34 19.87
C GLN A 157 0.46 5.49 19.27
N LEU A 158 0.42 5.55 17.94
CA LEU A 158 -0.36 6.55 17.21
C LEU A 158 -1.85 6.19 17.13
N MET A 159 -2.16 4.90 17.26
CA MET A 159 -3.49 4.34 17.11
C MET A 159 -3.59 3.02 17.87
N LYS A 160 -4.78 2.68 18.38
CA LYS A 160 -5.06 1.40 19.03
C LYS A 160 -4.93 0.23 18.05
N SER A 161 -4.46 -0.90 18.54
CA SER A 161 -4.26 -2.11 17.72
C SER A 161 -5.58 -2.63 17.12
N GLU A 162 -6.69 -2.43 17.82
CA GLU A 162 -8.04 -2.79 17.38
C GLU A 162 -8.50 -1.93 16.19
N SER A 163 -8.20 -0.63 16.19
CA SER A 163 -8.49 0.26 15.06
C SER A 163 -7.68 -0.11 13.83
N VAL A 164 -6.44 -0.55 14.07
CA VAL A 164 -5.53 -1.02 13.03
C VAL A 164 -6.02 -2.36 12.43
N GLU A 165 -6.49 -3.28 13.25
CA GLU A 165 -7.15 -4.51 12.81
C GLU A 165 -8.44 -4.18 12.04
N LEU A 166 -9.23 -3.23 12.53
CA LEU A 166 -10.41 -2.73 11.86
C LEU A 166 -10.08 -2.14 10.49
N MET A 167 -8.99 -1.39 10.34
CA MET A 167 -8.54 -0.88 9.04
C MET A 167 -8.11 -1.99 8.09
N THR A 168 -7.51 -3.06 8.60
CA THR A 168 -6.84 -4.08 7.80
C THR A 168 -7.65 -5.36 7.56
N ARG A 169 -8.88 -5.44 8.09
CA ARG A 169 -9.84 -6.50 7.74
C ARG A 169 -10.71 -6.11 6.55
N ASN A 170 -11.24 -7.08 5.81
CA ASN A 170 -12.15 -6.80 4.69
C ASN A 170 -13.52 -6.29 5.17
N HIS A 171 -14.04 -5.26 4.49
CA HIS A 171 -15.38 -4.66 4.72
C HIS A 171 -16.28 -4.73 3.48
N LEU A 172 -15.87 -5.45 2.43
CA LEU A 172 -16.72 -5.73 1.29
C LEU A 172 -17.55 -7.01 1.55
N PRO A 173 -18.83 -7.03 1.14
CA PRO A 173 -19.62 -8.24 1.15
C PRO A 173 -19.06 -9.26 0.14
N GLU A 174 -19.30 -10.55 0.39
CA GLU A 174 -18.74 -11.65 -0.41
C GLU A 174 -19.06 -11.54 -1.91
N TYR A 175 -20.26 -11.08 -2.27
CA TYR A 175 -20.67 -10.95 -3.68
C TYR A 175 -19.92 -9.87 -4.47
N LEU A 176 -19.17 -8.98 -3.81
CA LEU A 176 -18.29 -7.99 -4.45
C LEU A 176 -16.83 -8.45 -4.52
N ILE A 177 -16.55 -9.70 -4.12
CA ILE A 177 -15.22 -10.29 -4.06
C ILE A 177 -15.19 -11.59 -4.90
N PRO A 178 -14.12 -11.84 -5.65
CA PRO A 178 -13.02 -10.92 -5.93
C PRO A 178 -13.51 -9.76 -6.81
N LEU A 179 -12.93 -8.58 -6.60
CA LEU A 179 -13.29 -7.33 -7.29
C LEU A 179 -13.10 -7.37 -8.82
N ASP A 180 -12.54 -8.45 -9.37
CA ASP A 180 -12.17 -8.53 -10.77
C ASP A 180 -13.07 -9.45 -11.60
N LYS A 181 -13.69 -8.85 -12.61
CA LYS A 181 -14.15 -9.49 -13.86
C LYS A 181 -13.01 -9.55 -14.91
N LYS A 182 -11.78 -9.11 -14.60
CA LYS A 182 -10.61 -9.13 -15.49
C LYS A 182 -9.59 -10.20 -15.09
N PRO A 183 -8.79 -10.74 -16.04
CA PRO A 183 -7.91 -11.90 -15.81
C PRO A 183 -6.57 -11.57 -15.13
N ASP A 184 -6.48 -10.50 -14.34
CA ASP A 184 -5.22 -10.13 -13.67
C ASP A 184 -5.13 -10.75 -12.27
N GLU A 185 -4.32 -11.81 -12.14
CA GLU A 185 -4.14 -12.55 -10.89
C GLU A 185 -3.63 -11.69 -9.71
N ARG A 186 -3.11 -10.49 -9.97
CA ARG A 186 -2.67 -9.54 -8.94
C ARG A 186 -3.83 -9.04 -8.10
N TYR A 187 -4.95 -8.72 -8.76
CA TYR A 187 -6.14 -8.17 -8.12
C TYR A 187 -7.17 -9.25 -7.79
N ALA A 188 -7.09 -10.40 -8.44
CA ALA A 188 -7.84 -11.60 -8.04
C ALA A 188 -7.62 -11.86 -6.54
N GLY A 189 -8.69 -12.16 -5.80
CA GLY A 189 -8.61 -12.44 -4.35
C GLY A 189 -8.26 -11.24 -3.47
N LEU A 190 -8.39 -9.99 -3.96
CA LEU A 190 -8.35 -8.79 -3.12
C LEU A 190 -9.77 -8.40 -2.67
N GLY A 191 -9.87 -8.02 -1.40
CA GLY A 191 -10.97 -7.26 -0.83
C GLY A 191 -10.45 -5.91 -0.35
N PHE A 192 -11.29 -5.20 0.41
CA PHE A 192 -11.02 -3.83 0.81
C PHE A 192 -11.21 -3.56 2.30
N GLY A 193 -10.16 -3.03 2.93
CA GLY A 193 -10.16 -2.58 4.32
C GLY A 193 -10.73 -1.19 4.52
N LEU A 194 -10.56 -0.56 5.70
CA LEU A 194 -10.86 0.87 5.86
C LEU A 194 -9.70 1.64 5.32
N GLY A 195 -9.85 1.82 4.02
CA GLY A 195 -8.82 2.04 3.12
C GLY A 195 -7.78 0.93 3.24
N VAL A 196 -7.73 -0.12 2.45
CA VAL A 196 -6.53 -0.89 2.03
C VAL A 196 -7.02 -1.89 1.03
N SER A 197 -6.10 -2.45 0.25
CA SER A 197 -6.36 -3.70 -0.42
C SER A 197 -5.92 -4.73 0.58
N VAL A 198 -6.81 -5.66 0.87
CA VAL A 198 -6.55 -6.77 1.76
C VAL A 198 -6.62 -8.03 0.92
N ARG A 199 -5.61 -8.88 1.01
CA ARG A 199 -5.61 -10.21 0.41
C ARG A 199 -6.59 -11.07 1.19
N VAL A 200 -7.73 -11.40 0.59
CA VAL A 200 -8.80 -12.20 1.23
C VAL A 200 -8.79 -13.66 0.77
N GLN A 201 -8.12 -13.94 -0.34
CA GLN A 201 -7.96 -15.28 -0.89
C GLN A 201 -6.56 -15.45 -1.48
N GLN A 202 -5.96 -16.61 -1.27
CA GLN A 202 -4.68 -16.96 -1.88
C GLN A 202 -4.81 -17.08 -3.41
N THR A 203 -3.83 -16.57 -4.15
CA THR A 203 -3.76 -16.69 -5.61
C THR A 203 -2.44 -17.28 -6.08
N GLY A 204 -2.39 -17.70 -7.36
CA GLY A 204 -1.18 -18.24 -7.99
C GLY A 204 -0.09 -17.21 -8.25
N TRP A 205 -0.41 -15.90 -8.20
CA TRP A 205 0.51 -14.82 -8.56
C TRP A 205 1.80 -14.83 -7.73
N VAL A 206 1.67 -14.89 -6.39
CA VAL A 206 2.80 -15.07 -5.48
C VAL A 206 2.43 -16.16 -4.48
N PRO A 207 2.78 -17.44 -4.75
CA PRO A 207 2.35 -18.56 -3.92
C PRO A 207 2.80 -18.49 -2.45
N ALA A 208 3.87 -17.73 -2.17
CA ALA A 208 4.39 -17.48 -0.83
C ALA A 208 3.63 -16.38 -0.07
N SER A 209 2.83 -15.56 -0.76
CA SER A 209 2.03 -14.51 -0.14
C SER A 209 1.00 -15.08 0.83
N GLN A 210 0.46 -14.24 1.72
CA GLN A 210 -0.44 -14.68 2.78
C GLN A 210 -1.79 -13.96 2.69
N VAL A 211 -2.86 -14.69 2.99
CA VAL A 211 -4.17 -14.07 3.30
C VAL A 211 -4.00 -13.18 4.52
N GLY A 212 -4.61 -11.99 4.47
CA GLY A 212 -4.46 -10.93 5.48
C GLY A 212 -3.32 -9.96 5.19
N GLU A 213 -2.52 -10.17 4.12
CA GLU A 213 -1.66 -9.11 3.59
C GLU A 213 -2.50 -7.89 3.25
N TYR A 214 -1.93 -6.72 3.50
CA TYR A 214 -2.54 -5.48 3.04
C TYR A 214 -1.48 -4.53 2.50
N GLY A 215 -1.88 -3.69 1.57
CA GLY A 215 -0.95 -2.82 0.88
C GLY A 215 -1.65 -1.82 0.00
N TRP A 216 -0.85 -1.09 -0.79
CA TRP A 216 -1.39 -0.36 -1.90
C TRP A 216 -0.40 0.19 -2.96
N ILE A 217 -0.84 0.19 -4.22
CA ILE A 217 -0.22 0.84 -5.41
C ILE A 217 -0.65 2.28 -5.80
N GLY A 218 0.31 3.15 -6.11
CA GLY A 218 0.15 4.48 -6.73
C GLY A 218 0.36 4.51 -8.22
N GLY A 219 -0.34 5.44 -8.89
CA GLY A 219 -0.45 5.47 -10.34
C GLY A 219 0.88 5.58 -11.08
N ALA A 220 1.92 6.12 -10.43
CA ALA A 220 3.25 6.29 -11.00
C ALA A 220 4.26 5.19 -10.61
N SER A 221 3.83 3.94 -10.44
CA SER A 221 4.73 2.81 -10.09
C SER A 221 5.28 2.85 -8.66
N THR A 222 4.48 3.39 -7.74
CA THR A 222 4.76 3.33 -6.30
C THR A 222 3.91 2.24 -5.65
N GLU A 223 4.44 1.50 -4.70
CA GLU A 223 3.72 0.45 -3.99
C GLU A 223 4.27 0.29 -2.58
N PHE A 224 3.39 -0.06 -1.64
CA PHE A 224 3.82 -0.74 -0.43
C PHE A 224 2.91 -1.95 -0.17
N TRP A 225 3.41 -2.94 0.56
CA TRP A 225 2.59 -4.01 1.11
C TRP A 225 3.22 -4.54 2.39
N ILE A 226 2.37 -5.14 3.22
CA ILE A 226 2.71 -5.64 4.53
C ILE A 226 2.08 -7.02 4.71
N SER A 227 2.90 -8.00 5.07
CA SER A 227 2.47 -9.31 5.56
C SER A 227 2.67 -9.37 7.08
N PRO A 228 1.60 -9.22 7.88
CA PRO A 228 1.70 -9.35 9.33
C PRO A 228 2.20 -10.72 9.77
N ARG A 229 1.79 -11.78 9.07
CA ARG A 229 2.13 -13.16 9.40
C ARG A 229 3.64 -13.41 9.26
N ASP A 230 4.27 -12.83 8.26
CA ASP A 230 5.71 -12.96 8.02
C ASP A 230 6.54 -11.83 8.65
N GLU A 231 5.85 -10.89 9.33
CA GLU A 231 6.37 -9.63 9.85
C GLU A 231 7.14 -8.82 8.79
N LEU A 232 6.69 -8.90 7.53
CA LEU A 232 7.41 -8.40 6.35
C LEU A 232 6.72 -7.15 5.80
N VAL A 233 7.52 -6.14 5.47
CA VAL A 233 7.10 -4.90 4.82
C VAL A 233 7.97 -4.69 3.59
N ALA A 234 7.37 -4.34 2.47
CA ALA A 234 8.12 -3.84 1.32
C ALA A 234 7.52 -2.55 0.78
N ILE A 235 8.40 -1.67 0.30
CA ILE A 235 8.06 -0.43 -0.37
C ILE A 235 8.87 -0.36 -1.66
N THR A 236 8.21 -0.07 -2.77
CA THR A 236 8.84 0.21 -4.07
C THR A 236 8.40 1.60 -4.50
N LEU A 237 9.34 2.50 -4.74
CA LEU A 237 9.09 3.84 -5.25
C LEU A 237 9.77 4.01 -6.59
N ALA A 238 8.98 4.28 -7.63
CA ALA A 238 9.45 4.71 -8.93
C ALA A 238 8.53 5.83 -9.43
N GLN A 239 8.90 6.49 -10.54
CA GLN A 239 8.09 7.52 -11.19
C GLN A 239 7.90 7.18 -12.67
N HIS A 240 7.03 6.22 -12.96
CA HIS A 240 6.75 5.77 -14.32
C HIS A 240 5.25 5.54 -14.53
N ILE A 241 4.73 6.04 -15.66
CA ILE A 241 3.34 5.89 -16.11
C ILE A 241 3.38 5.45 -17.59
N PRO A 242 2.69 4.36 -18.01
CA PRO A 242 1.84 3.48 -17.21
C PRO A 242 2.60 2.68 -16.15
N PHE A 243 1.89 2.12 -15.18
CA PHE A 243 2.48 1.44 -14.02
C PHE A 243 3.49 0.34 -14.43
N SER A 244 4.68 0.37 -13.85
CA SER A 244 5.81 -0.52 -14.16
C SER A 244 5.70 -1.84 -13.40
N GLU A 245 6.18 -2.91 -14.06
CA GLU A 245 6.23 -4.26 -13.52
C GLU A 245 7.29 -4.46 -12.42
N LEU A 246 8.09 -3.44 -12.06
CA LEU A 246 9.14 -3.59 -11.05
C LEU A 246 8.57 -4.11 -9.72
N SER A 247 7.46 -3.51 -9.27
CA SER A 247 6.74 -3.94 -8.05
C SER A 247 6.33 -5.43 -8.09
N GLU A 248 5.94 -5.92 -9.27
CA GLU A 248 5.59 -7.33 -9.50
C GLU A 248 6.78 -8.28 -9.36
N ARG A 249 8.00 -7.78 -9.57
CA ARG A 249 9.24 -8.54 -9.35
C ARG A 249 9.74 -8.42 -7.91
N VAL A 250 9.58 -7.26 -7.28
CA VAL A 250 10.03 -7.04 -5.90
C VAL A 250 9.31 -7.96 -4.93
N LYS A 251 7.99 -8.12 -5.05
CA LYS A 251 7.20 -8.95 -4.12
C LYS A 251 7.69 -10.40 -4.01
N PRO A 252 7.77 -11.20 -5.10
CA PRO A 252 8.27 -12.57 -5.00
C PRO A 252 9.73 -12.64 -4.54
N LEU A 253 10.58 -11.67 -4.89
CA LEU A 253 11.97 -11.61 -4.43
C LEU A 253 12.08 -11.37 -2.92
N ALA A 254 11.25 -10.48 -2.37
CA ALA A 254 11.18 -10.22 -0.93
C ALA A 254 10.75 -11.47 -0.16
N TYR A 255 9.73 -12.20 -0.64
CA TYR A 255 9.34 -13.48 -0.05
C TYR A 255 10.42 -14.55 -0.18
N ALA A 256 11.05 -14.66 -1.35
CA ALA A 256 12.14 -15.61 -1.57
C ALA A 256 13.34 -15.34 -0.64
N ALA A 257 13.54 -14.09 -0.21
CA ALA A 257 14.60 -13.74 0.73
C ALA A 257 14.38 -14.28 2.14
N ILE A 258 13.16 -14.68 2.53
CA ILE A 258 12.91 -15.29 3.84
C ILE A 258 13.68 -16.62 3.94
N LEU A 259 14.49 -16.73 5.00
CA LEU A 259 15.16 -17.98 5.35
C LEU A 259 14.14 -18.93 5.98
N LYS A 260 14.13 -20.18 5.52
CA LYS A 260 13.37 -21.24 6.18
C LYS A 260 14.09 -21.58 7.48
N GLU A 261 13.35 -21.56 8.58
CA GLU A 261 13.81 -22.04 9.89
C GLU A 261 14.00 -23.56 9.87
#